data_AF-A0A9C9TJ41-F1
#
_entry.id   AF-A0A9C9TJ41-F1
#
_cell.length_a   1.000
_cell.length_b   1.000
_cell.length_c   1.000
_cell.angle_alpha   90.00
_cell.angle_beta   90.00
_cell.angle_gamma   90.00
#
_symmetry.space_group_name_H-M   'P 1'
#
loop_
_entity.id
_entity.type
_entity.pdbx_description
1 polymer ?
#
loop_
_entity_poly.entity_id
_entity_poly.type
_entity_poly.pdbx_seq_one_letter_code
_entity_poly.pdbx_strand_id
1 'polypeptide(L)' 'MWTPTTRAQHNREHLRYETDLTDAEWAILEPLLPGPSETGRPPKWSKREIVNAIFYVLRGGV' A
#
# COMPACT_ATOMS: atom_id res chain seq x y z
N MET A 1 -9.75 -5.21 -23.96
CA MET A 1 -10.76 -6.16 -23.43
C MET A 1 -10.25 -6.67 -22.08
N TRP A 2 -11.09 -6.68 -21.05
CA TRP A 2 -10.69 -7.14 -19.71
C TRP A 2 -10.72 -8.67 -19.66
N THR A 3 -9.56 -9.30 -19.48
CA THR A 3 -9.47 -10.76 -19.40
C THR A 3 -9.71 -11.26 -17.97
N PRO A 4 -10.17 -12.51 -17.76
CA PRO A 4 -10.32 -13.08 -16.41
C PRO A 4 -9.06 -12.96 -15.56
N THR A 5 -7.88 -13.10 -16.17
CA THR A 5 -6.57 -12.94 -15.54
C THR A 5 -6.35 -11.51 -15.06
N THR A 6 -6.65 -10.51 -15.90
CA THR A 6 -6.55 -9.10 -15.52
C THR A 6 -7.51 -8.77 -14.36
N ARG A 7 -8.70 -9.39 -14.34
CA ARG A 7 -9.66 -9.26 -13.23
C ARG A 7 -9.12 -9.78 -11.92
N ALA A 8 -8.54 -10.97 -11.93
CA ALA A 8 -7.97 -11.58 -10.74
C ALA A 8 -6.79 -10.74 -10.21
N GLN A 9 -5.92 -10.24 -11.10
CA GLN A 9 -4.77 -9.40 -10.73
C GLN A 9 -5.17 -8.07 -10.08
N HIS A 10 -6.29 -7.47 -10.47
CA HIS A 10 -6.76 -6.19 -9.92
C HIS A 10 -7.87 -6.36 -8.88
N ASN A 11 -8.15 -7.59 -8.44
CA ASN A 11 -9.15 -7.83 -7.42
C ASN A 11 -8.65 -7.29 -6.07
N ARG A 12 -9.42 -6.38 -5.47
CA ARG A 12 -9.13 -5.73 -4.17
C ARG A 12 -10.20 -6.00 -3.11
N GLU A 13 -11.10 -6.96 -3.32
CA GLU A 13 -12.23 -7.26 -2.43
C GLU A 13 -11.86 -7.59 -0.98
N HIS A 14 -10.61 -8.00 -0.73
CA HIS A 14 -10.12 -8.36 0.61
C HIS A 14 -9.41 -7.20 1.34
N LEU A 15 -9.26 -6.05 0.70
CA LEU A 15 -8.60 -4.89 1.28
C LEU A 15 -9.60 -3.95 1.93
N ARG A 16 -9.12 -3.13 2.87
CA ARG A 16 -9.97 -2.17 3.57
C ARG A 16 -10.37 -1.00 2.67
N TYR A 17 -9.45 -0.53 1.84
CA TYR A 17 -9.70 0.48 0.81
C TYR A 17 -9.26 -0.01 -0.56
N GLU A 18 -9.94 0.46 -1.61
CA GLU A 18 -9.59 0.14 -3.01
C GLU A 18 -8.21 0.68 -3.44
N THR A 19 -7.62 1.56 -2.63
CA THR A 19 -6.29 2.15 -2.81
C THR A 19 -5.19 1.45 -2.02
N ASP A 20 -5.55 0.51 -1.16
CA ASP A 20 -4.57 -0.21 -0.37
C ASP A 20 -3.74 -1.15 -1.26
N LEU A 21 -2.51 -1.38 -0.83
CA LEU A 21 -1.60 -2.31 -1.49
C LEU A 21 -1.92 -3.75 -1.10
N THR A 22 -1.91 -4.64 -2.08
CA THR A 22 -1.82 -6.09 -1.88
C THR A 22 -0.46 -6.49 -1.32
N ASP A 23 -0.35 -7.70 -0.79
CA ASP A 23 0.93 -8.20 -0.25
C ASP A 23 2.01 -8.30 -1.33
N ALA A 24 1.63 -8.66 -2.56
CA ALA A 24 2.55 -8.74 -3.69
C ALA A 24 3.06 -7.36 -4.12
N GLU A 25 2.19 -6.34 -4.18
CA GLU A 25 2.60 -4.97 -4.47
C GLU A 25 3.47 -4.41 -3.33
N TRP A 26 3.12 -4.70 -2.08
CA TRP A 26 3.91 -4.29 -0.91
C TRP A 26 5.32 -4.88 -0.93
N ALA A 27 5.48 -6.16 -1.28
CA ALA A 27 6.78 -6.81 -1.35
C ALA A 27 7.75 -6.17 -2.37
N ILE A 28 7.22 -5.52 -3.41
CA ILE A 28 8.03 -4.76 -4.38
C ILE A 28 8.44 -3.41 -3.80
N LEU A 29 7.54 -2.76 -3.06
CA LEU A 29 7.73 -1.39 -2.58
C LEU A 29 8.54 -1.30 -1.28
N GLU A 30 8.33 -2.24 -0.36
CA GLU A 30 9.00 -2.30 0.94
C GLU A 30 10.54 -2.15 0.89
N PRO A 31 11.29 -2.87 0.04
CA PRO A 31 12.75 -2.77 0.00
C PRO A 31 13.25 -1.42 -0.53
N LEU A 32 12.39 -0.63 -1.18
CA LEU A 32 12.73 0.69 -1.69
C LEU A 32 12.56 1.79 -0.62
N LEU A 33 11.87 1.48 0.48
CA LEU A 33 11.66 2.43 1.56
C LEU A 33 12.90 2.51 2.46
N PRO A 34 13.21 3.69 3.02
CA PRO A 34 14.34 3.84 3.93
C PRO A 34 14.20 2.89 5.12
N GLY A 35 15.32 2.36 5.60
CA GLY A 35 15.38 1.52 6.80
C GLY A 35 14.81 2.21 8.05
N PRO A 36 14.60 1.46 9.15
CA PRO A 36 14.21 2.08 10.42
C PRO A 36 15.25 3.12 10.84
N SER A 37 14.78 4.27 11.33
CA SER A 37 15.68 5.30 11.85
C SER A 37 16.32 4.82 13.16
N GLU A 38 17.64 4.97 13.28
CA GLU A 38 18.39 4.67 14.51
C GLU A 38 18.13 5.71 15.61
N THR A 39 17.63 6.89 15.25
CA THR A 39 17.41 8.00 16.16
C THR A 39 16.00 8.59 16.02
N GLY A 40 15.56 9.30 17.06
CA GLY A 40 14.23 9.94 17.09
C GLY A 40 13.14 9.05 17.68
N ARG A 41 11.89 9.51 17.57
CA ARG A 41 10.73 8.80 18.11
C ARG A 41 10.38 7.60 17.20
N PRO A 42 10.27 6.38 17.75
CA PRO A 42 9.83 5.23 16.97
C PRO A 42 8.46 5.49 16.33
N PRO A 43 8.26 5.10 15.05
CA PRO A 43 6.98 5.26 14.38
C PRO A 43 5.90 4.42 15.07
N LYS A 44 4.71 5.01 15.25
CA LYS A 44 3.54 4.31 15.82
C LYS A 44 2.90 3.36 14.82
N TRP A 45 2.94 3.71 13.54
CA TRP A 45 2.27 2.98 12.46
C TRP A 45 3.29 2.27 11.59
N SER A 46 2.87 1.16 10.98
CA SER A 46 3.71 0.47 10.00
C SER A 46 3.92 1.34 8.76
N LYS A 47 5.03 1.14 8.04
CA LYS A 47 5.28 1.85 6.78
C LYS A 47 4.17 1.59 5.75
N ARG A 48 3.61 0.37 5.74
CA ARG A 48 2.50 0.00 4.85
C ARG A 48 1.25 0.82 5.12
N GLU A 49 0.87 0.99 6.38
CA GLU A 49 -0.27 1.83 6.74
C GLU A 49 -0.09 3.28 6.31
N ILE A 50 1.13 3.82 6.47
CA ILE A 50 1.46 5.18 6.04
C ILE A 50 1.31 5.31 4.51
N VAL A 51 1.86 4.37 3.74
CA VAL A 51 1.76 4.38 2.27
C VAL A 51 0.32 4.20 1.80
N ASN A 52 -0.44 3.27 2.39
CA ASN A 52 -1.86 3.10 2.10
C ASN A 52 -2.64 4.39 2.37
N ALA A 53 -2.37 5.07 3.49
CA ALA A 53 -3.00 6.35 3.80
C ALA A 53 -2.67 7.44 2.78
N ILE A 54 -1.42 7.50 2.30
CA ILE A 54 -1.04 8.43 1.23
C ILE A 54 -1.84 8.14 -0.05
N PHE A 55 -1.92 6.88 -0.49
CA PHE A 55 -2.69 6.52 -1.69
C PHE A 55 -4.18 6.78 -1.56
N TYR A 56 -4.72 6.53 -0.37
CA TYR A 56 -6.11 6.87 -0.06
C TYR A 56 -6.36 8.38 -0.25
N VAL A 57 -5.52 9.23 0.35
CA VAL A 57 -5.64 10.69 0.22
C VAL A 57 -5.46 11.15 -1.23
N LEU A 58 -4.47 10.61 -1.95
CA LEU A 58 -4.23 10.96 -3.35
C LEU A 58 -5.38 10.57 -4.28
N ARG A 59 -6.13 9.51 -3.96
CA ARG A 59 -7.30 9.08 -4.74
C ARG A 59 -8.55 9.86 -4.39
N GLY A 60 -8.81 10.06 -3.10
CA GLY A 60 -10.05 10.68 -2.61
C GLY A 60 -10.06 12.19 -2.69
N GLY A 61 -8.88 12.83 -2.62
CA GLY A 61 -8.77 14.26 -2.31
C GLY A 61 -9.17 14.54 -0.86
N VAL A 62 -8.66 15.64 -0.31
CA VAL A 62 -9.11 16.23 0.97
C VAL A 62 -9.86 17.51 0.68
#